data_AF-A0A1C5A6H6-F1
#
_entry.id   AF-A0A1C5A6H6-F1
#
_cell.length_a   1.000
_cell.length_b   1.000
_cell.length_c   1.000
_cell.angle_alpha   90.00
_cell.angle_beta   90.00
_cell.angle_gamma   90.00
#
_symmetry.space_group_name_H-M   'P 1'
#
loop_
_entity.id
_entity.type
_entity.pdbx_description
1 polymer ?
#
loop_
_entity_poly.entity_id
_entity_poly.type
_entity_poly.pdbx_seq_one_letter_code
_entity_poly.pdbx_strand_id
1 'polypeptide(L)'
;MTESAHARKIAFAAFVRRALDDARAMRAWSGTEVSRRTGVSRQTINRWVRGDWASDPEAERVVAFCEGLGLNPTTAFAALGWERAATQRAATAPPPMDPDVEALLRRLVDPNVSDAEKFHIRETIRYLAYRPSLPMDVRKRGNRAG
;
A
#
# COMPACT_ATOMS: atom_id res chain seq x y z
N MET A 1 -0.21 -29.52 3.17
CA MET A 1 -0.15 -28.15 2.60
C MET A 1 -1.17 -27.90 1.47
N THR A 2 -1.73 -28.95 0.84
CA THR A 2 -2.75 -28.87 -0.24
C THR A 2 -4.12 -28.40 0.24
N GLU A 3 -4.51 -28.74 1.47
CA GLU A 3 -5.78 -28.36 2.09
C GLU A 3 -5.94 -26.84 2.22
N SER A 4 -4.85 -26.13 2.58
CA SER A 4 -4.82 -24.66 2.59
C SER A 4 -4.97 -24.06 1.19
N ALA A 5 -4.38 -24.68 0.16
CA ALA A 5 -4.50 -24.18 -1.21
C ALA A 5 -5.91 -24.37 -1.78
N HIS A 6 -6.55 -25.50 -1.48
CA HIS A 6 -7.93 -25.76 -1.86
C HIS A 6 -8.90 -24.82 -1.12
N ALA A 7 -8.68 -24.57 0.17
CA ALA A 7 -9.46 -23.60 0.94
C ALA A 7 -9.38 -22.17 0.35
N ARG A 8 -8.18 -21.72 -0.04
CA ARG A 8 -7.98 -20.42 -0.72
C ARG A 8 -8.71 -20.34 -2.05
N LYS A 9 -8.67 -21.40 -2.86
CA LYS A 9 -9.42 -21.50 -4.12
C LYS A 9 -10.92 -21.34 -3.89
N ILE A 10 -11.48 -22.02 -2.89
CA ILE A 10 -12.90 -21.92 -2.53
C ILE A 10 -13.25 -20.51 -2.06
N ALA A 11 -12.46 -19.93 -1.16
CA ALA A 11 -12.69 -18.60 -0.61
C ALA A 11 -12.68 -17.52 -1.69
N PHE A 12 -11.67 -17.55 -2.57
CA PHE A 12 -11.57 -16.62 -3.68
C PHE A 12 -12.70 -16.81 -4.71
N ALA A 13 -13.07 -18.06 -5.04
CA ALA A 13 -14.20 -18.35 -5.90
C ALA A 13 -15.53 -17.84 -5.32
N ALA A 14 -15.72 -17.93 -4.00
CA ALA A 14 -16.89 -17.38 -3.31
C ALA A 14 -16.91 -15.85 -3.36
N PHE A 15 -15.76 -15.19 -3.15
CA PHE A 15 -15.61 -13.75 -3.29
C PHE A 15 -15.99 -13.28 -4.71
N VAL A 16 -15.44 -13.90 -5.75
CA VAL A 16 -15.71 -13.52 -7.14
C VAL A 16 -17.18 -13.72 -7.50
N ARG A 17 -17.81 -14.83 -7.07
CA ARG A 17 -19.25 -15.07 -7.29
C ARG A 17 -20.09 -13.96 -6.67
N ARG A 18 -19.85 -13.65 -5.41
CA ARG A 18 -20.56 -12.58 -4.70
C ARG A 18 -20.39 -11.22 -5.39
N ALA A 19 -19.17 -10.88 -5.80
CA ALA A 19 -18.89 -9.64 -6.53
C ALA A 19 -19.67 -9.54 -7.85
N LEU A 20 -19.82 -10.65 -8.58
CA LEU A 20 -20.61 -10.71 -9.82
C LEU A 20 -22.11 -10.62 -9.55
N ASP A 21 -22.59 -11.29 -8.51
CA ASP A 21 -24.00 -11.24 -8.10
C ASP A 21 -24.38 -9.82 -7.66
N ASP A 22 -23.52 -9.15 -6.90
CA ASP A 22 -23.67 -7.76 -6.46
C ASP A 22 -23.69 -6.79 -7.65
N ALA A 23 -22.77 -6.98 -8.61
CA ALA A 23 -22.74 -6.18 -9.84
C ALA A 23 -24.00 -6.38 -10.69
N ARG A 24 -24.52 -7.61 -10.74
CA ARG A 24 -25.77 -7.93 -11.45
C ARG A 24 -26.99 -7.32 -10.73
N ALA A 25 -27.07 -7.44 -9.41
CA ALA A 25 -28.21 -6.99 -8.62
C ALA A 25 -28.29 -5.46 -8.54
N MET A 26 -27.17 -4.79 -8.28
CA MET A 26 -27.16 -3.34 -8.07
C MET A 26 -27.05 -2.52 -9.36
N ARG A 27 -26.40 -3.06 -10.39
CA ARG A 27 -26.05 -2.30 -11.60
C ARG A 27 -26.50 -2.94 -12.91
N ALA A 28 -27.20 -4.08 -12.85
CA ALA A 28 -27.60 -4.88 -14.00
C ALA A 28 -26.43 -5.24 -14.94
N TRP A 29 -25.20 -5.32 -14.41
CA TRP A 29 -24.03 -5.60 -15.23
C TRP A 29 -24.02 -7.06 -15.69
N SER A 30 -23.88 -7.23 -17.01
CA SER A 30 -23.64 -8.55 -17.60
C SER A 30 -22.16 -8.92 -17.46
N GLY A 31 -21.83 -10.21 -17.61
CA GLY A 31 -20.42 -10.63 -17.61
C GLY A 31 -19.57 -9.96 -18.71
N THR A 32 -20.18 -9.55 -19.83
CA THR A 32 -19.48 -8.75 -20.86
C THR A 32 -19.12 -7.37 -20.32
N GLU A 33 -20.07 -6.74 -19.64
CA GLU A 33 -19.90 -5.39 -19.08
C GLU A 33 -18.86 -5.40 -17.95
N VAL A 34 -18.87 -6.42 -17.09
CA VAL A 34 -17.83 -6.60 -16.06
C VAL A 34 -16.45 -6.74 -16.70
N SER A 35 -16.33 -7.55 -17.77
CA SER A 35 -15.06 -7.73 -18.47
C SER A 35 -14.55 -6.42 -19.08
N ARG A 36 -15.44 -5.64 -19.70
CA ARG A 36 -15.13 -4.34 -20.28
C ARG A 36 -14.70 -3.31 -19.22
N ARG A 37 -15.35 -3.31 -18.05
CA ARG A 37 -15.08 -2.37 -16.93
C ARG A 37 -13.79 -2.68 -16.19
N THR A 38 -13.50 -3.96 -16.00
CA THR A 38 -12.36 -4.42 -15.21
C THR A 38 -11.10 -4.67 -16.04
N GLY A 39 -11.23 -4.74 -17.37
CA GLY A 39 -10.14 -5.18 -18.26
C GLY A 39 -9.79 -6.67 -18.14
N VAL A 40 -10.45 -7.41 -17.24
CA VAL A 40 -10.23 -8.84 -17.05
C VAL A 40 -11.14 -9.64 -17.97
N SER A 41 -10.58 -10.59 -18.73
CA SER A 41 -11.37 -11.39 -19.67
C SER A 41 -12.42 -12.26 -18.95
N ARG A 42 -13.56 -12.50 -19.60
CA ARG A 42 -14.60 -13.40 -19.07
C ARG A 42 -14.07 -14.81 -18.81
N GLN A 43 -13.12 -15.28 -19.61
CA GLN A 43 -12.49 -16.58 -19.41
C GLN A 43 -11.71 -16.62 -18.10
N THR A 44 -10.93 -15.58 -17.80
CA THR A 44 -10.18 -15.45 -16.54
C THR A 44 -11.13 -15.38 -15.35
N ILE A 45 -12.19 -14.57 -15.43
CA ILE A 45 -13.21 -14.45 -14.36
C ILE A 45 -13.90 -15.80 -14.12
N ASN A 46 -14.34 -16.50 -15.18
CA ASN A 46 -14.97 -17.81 -15.07
C ASN A 46 -14.03 -18.86 -14.48
N ARG A 47 -12.73 -18.77 -14.78
CA ARG A 47 -11.71 -19.64 -14.18
C ARG A 47 -11.60 -19.41 -12.67
N TRP A 48 -11.63 -18.15 -12.23
CA TRP A 48 -11.63 -17.81 -10.81
C TRP A 48 -12.88 -18.30 -10.08
N VAL A 49 -14.06 -18.16 -10.69
CA VAL A 49 -15.33 -18.69 -10.15
C VAL A 49 -15.29 -20.21 -9.96
N ARG A 50 -14.61 -20.94 -10.84
CA ARG A 50 -14.46 -22.39 -10.75
C ARG A 50 -13.36 -22.84 -9.80
N GLY A 51 -12.47 -21.93 -9.36
CA GLY A 51 -11.26 -22.28 -8.62
C GLY A 51 -10.25 -23.10 -9.44
N ASP A 52 -10.43 -23.17 -10.75
CA ASP A 52 -9.69 -24.05 -11.67
C ASP A 52 -8.48 -23.33 -12.29
N TRP A 53 -7.60 -22.83 -11.42
CA TRP A 53 -6.36 -22.18 -11.83
C TRP A 53 -5.15 -22.97 -11.34
N ALA A 54 -4.19 -23.20 -12.26
CA ALA A 54 -2.97 -23.96 -12.00
C ALA A 54 -1.95 -23.15 -11.19
N SER A 55 -1.89 -21.84 -11.43
CA SER A 55 -1.06 -20.87 -10.71
C SER A 55 -1.95 -19.83 -10.05
N ASP A 56 -1.45 -19.25 -8.97
CA ASP A 56 -2.09 -18.13 -8.27
C ASP A 56 -2.48 -17.02 -9.28
N PRO A 57 -3.66 -16.38 -9.11
CA PRO A 57 -4.05 -15.23 -9.93
C PRO A 57 -2.99 -14.13 -9.94
N GLU A 58 -2.92 -13.36 -11.02
CA GLU A 58 -2.03 -12.19 -11.07
C GLU A 58 -2.59 -11.07 -10.20
N ALA A 59 -1.77 -10.51 -9.31
CA ALA A 59 -2.19 -9.45 -8.38
C ALA A 59 -2.77 -8.23 -9.10
N GLU A 60 -2.14 -7.80 -10.20
CA GLU A 60 -2.63 -6.68 -11.02
C GLU A 60 -4.03 -6.93 -11.57
N ARG A 61 -4.33 -8.17 -12.00
CA ARG A 61 -5.66 -8.54 -12.50
C ARG A 61 -6.70 -8.56 -11.38
N VAL A 62 -6.32 -8.99 -10.17
CA VAL A 62 -7.21 -8.99 -9.01
C VAL A 62 -7.53 -7.55 -8.58
N VAL A 63 -6.53 -6.65 -8.61
CA VAL A 63 -6.73 -5.22 -8.36
C VAL A 63 -7.65 -4.61 -9.40
N ALA A 64 -7.37 -4.79 -10.69
CA ALA A 64 -8.19 -4.25 -11.78
C ALA A 64 -9.65 -4.77 -11.73
N PHE A 65 -9.85 -6.03 -11.34
CA PHE A 65 -11.17 -6.59 -11.08
C PHE A 65 -11.90 -5.88 -9.94
N CYS A 66 -11.22 -5.66 -8.81
CA CYS A 66 -11.82 -4.99 -7.66
C CYS A 66 -12.13 -3.53 -7.97
N GLU A 67 -11.18 -2.78 -8.53
CA GLU A 67 -11.34 -1.37 -8.88
C GLU A 67 -12.44 -1.16 -9.93
N GLY A 68 -12.49 -1.98 -10.97
CA GLY A 68 -13.54 -1.92 -12.00
C GLY A 68 -14.95 -2.20 -11.46
N LEU A 69 -15.06 -2.85 -10.30
CA LEU A 69 -16.32 -3.08 -9.58
C LEU A 69 -16.54 -2.10 -8.40
N GLY A 70 -15.56 -1.26 -8.07
CA GLY A 70 -15.59 -0.39 -6.89
C GLY A 70 -15.46 -1.14 -5.56
N LEU A 71 -14.77 -2.28 -5.55
CA LEU A 71 -14.50 -3.11 -4.38
C LEU A 71 -13.08 -2.84 -3.84
N ASN A 72 -12.87 -3.09 -2.55
CA ASN A 72 -11.54 -2.98 -1.94
C ASN A 72 -10.70 -4.26 -2.21
N PRO A 73 -9.53 -4.16 -2.88
CA PRO A 73 -8.66 -5.30 -3.19
C PRO A 73 -8.19 -6.10 -1.97
N THR A 74 -8.12 -5.49 -0.78
CA THR A 74 -7.71 -6.17 0.46
C THR A 74 -8.58 -7.40 0.76
N THR A 75 -9.88 -7.33 0.47
CA THR A 75 -10.81 -8.45 0.68
C THR A 75 -10.51 -9.65 -0.23
N ALA A 76 -10.10 -9.38 -1.47
CA ALA A 76 -9.67 -10.42 -2.41
C ALA A 76 -8.32 -11.02 -1.99
N PHE A 77 -7.39 -10.19 -1.51
CA PHE A 77 -6.09 -10.64 -1.01
C PHE A 77 -6.20 -11.49 0.25
N ALA A 78 -7.13 -11.17 1.15
CA ALA A 78 -7.45 -11.99 2.32
C ALA A 78 -7.94 -13.39 1.89
N ALA A 79 -8.87 -13.45 0.93
CA ALA A 79 -9.38 -14.72 0.38
C ALA A 79 -8.28 -15.56 -0.30
N LEU A 80 -7.30 -14.89 -0.90
CA LEU A 80 -6.12 -15.51 -1.50
C LEU A 80 -5.00 -15.82 -0.51
N GLY A 81 -5.15 -15.44 0.76
CA GLY A 81 -4.11 -15.60 1.79
C GLY A 81 -2.86 -14.75 1.53
N TRP A 82 -2.94 -13.73 0.69
CA TRP A 82 -1.84 -12.85 0.32
C TRP A 82 -1.62 -11.70 1.32
N GLU A 83 -2.47 -11.57 2.35
CA GLU A 83 -2.31 -10.55 3.40
C GLU A 83 -0.92 -10.58 4.05
N ARG A 84 -0.32 -11.77 4.24
CA ARG A 84 1.05 -11.89 4.77
C ARG A 84 2.13 -11.26 3.88
N ALA A 85 1.89 -11.17 2.57
CA ALA A 85 2.79 -10.53 1.61
C ALA A 85 2.47 -9.03 1.42
N ALA A 86 1.20 -8.64 1.55
CA ALA A 86 0.76 -7.24 1.46
C ALA A 86 1.21 -6.40 2.68
N THR A 87 1.20 -6.97 3.88
CA THR A 87 1.73 -6.31 5.09
C THR A 87 3.23 -6.01 4.96
N GLN A 88 3.99 -6.80 4.20
CA GLN A 88 5.43 -6.57 3.99
C GLN A 88 5.73 -5.51 2.92
N ARG A 89 4.77 -5.18 2.04
CA ARG A 89 4.99 -4.21 0.95
C ARG A 89 4.31 -2.86 1.19
N ALA A 90 3.30 -2.80 2.05
CA ALA A 90 2.67 -1.55 2.50
C ALA A 90 3.28 -0.98 3.80
N ALA A 91 4.21 -1.70 4.44
CA ALA A 91 5.01 -1.20 5.54
C ALA A 91 6.49 -1.12 5.15
N THR A 92 6.84 -0.21 4.25
CA THR A 92 8.04 0.59 4.54
C THR A 92 7.66 1.47 5.72
N ALA A 93 7.65 0.89 6.92
CA ALA A 93 7.84 1.70 8.11
C ALA A 93 9.13 2.48 7.83
N PRO A 94 9.13 3.83 7.90
CA PRO A 94 10.38 4.54 7.90
C PRO A 94 11.29 3.89 8.95
N PRO A 95 12.62 3.87 8.73
CA PRO A 95 13.54 3.43 9.79
C PRO A 95 13.12 4.08 11.11
N PRO A 96 13.21 3.36 12.25
CA PRO A 96 12.67 3.85 13.52
C PRO A 96 13.12 5.30 13.72
N MET A 97 12.14 6.21 13.72
CA MET A 97 12.40 7.63 13.73
C MET A 97 12.97 8.00 15.08
N ASP A 98 13.90 8.95 15.10
CA ASP A 98 14.44 9.44 16.36
C ASP A 98 13.28 9.91 17.28
N PRO A 99 13.26 9.52 18.57
CA PRO A 99 12.19 9.86 19.49
C PRO A 99 11.87 11.36 19.54
N ASP A 100 12.88 12.22 19.39
CA ASP A 100 12.70 13.67 19.42
C ASP A 100 12.03 14.16 18.14
N VAL A 101 12.38 13.57 16.98
CA VAL A 101 11.70 13.87 15.71
C VAL A 101 10.24 13.45 15.76
N GLU A 102 9.95 12.30 16.37
CA GLU A 102 8.58 11.85 16.58
C GLU A 102 7.79 12.79 17.50
N ALA A 103 8.40 13.26 18.60
CA ALA A 103 7.80 14.24 19.50
C ALA A 103 7.49 15.58 18.78
N LEU A 104 8.38 16.03 17.89
CA LEU A 104 8.15 17.23 17.07
C LEU A 104 6.97 17.05 16.12
N LEU A 105 6.85 15.89 15.44
CA LEU A 105 5.70 15.60 14.59
C LEU A 105 4.40 15.56 15.39
N ARG A 106 4.39 14.93 16.57
CA ARG A 106 3.21 14.89 17.46
C ARG A 106 2.75 16.30 17.83
N ARG A 107 3.66 17.21 18.19
CA ARG A 107 3.31 18.62 18.46
C ARG A 107 2.78 19.36 17.24
N LEU A 108 3.30 19.08 16.04
CA LEU A 108 2.88 19.75 14.81
C LEU A 108 1.45 19.40 14.39
N VAL A 109 0.97 18.19 14.72
CA VAL A 109 -0.39 17.71 14.39
C VAL A 109 -1.39 17.91 15.52
N ASP A 110 -0.94 18.20 16.75
CA ASP A 110 -1.81 18.43 17.90
C ASP A 110 -2.63 19.73 17.73
N PRO A 111 -3.98 19.68 17.71
CA PRO A 111 -4.81 20.87 17.57
C PRO A 111 -4.70 21.84 18.75
N ASN A 112 -4.23 21.39 19.91
CA ASN A 112 -4.09 22.23 21.11
C ASN A 112 -2.78 23.05 21.11
N VAL A 113 -1.85 22.74 20.21
CA VAL A 113 -0.61 23.51 20.06
C VAL A 113 -0.89 24.73 19.20
N SER A 114 -0.47 25.90 19.69
CA SER A 114 -0.68 27.19 19.01
C SER A 114 -0.01 27.25 17.63
N ASP A 115 -0.59 28.02 16.72
CA ASP A 115 -0.03 28.20 15.37
C ASP A 115 1.35 28.88 15.41
N ALA A 116 1.59 29.78 16.36
CA ALA A 116 2.89 30.42 16.56
C ALA A 116 3.97 29.38 16.93
N GLU A 117 3.63 28.42 17.78
CA GLU A 117 4.54 27.36 18.18
C GLU A 117 4.79 26.37 17.04
N LYS A 118 3.75 25.97 16.31
CA LYS A 118 3.90 25.12 15.12
C LYS A 118 4.74 25.80 14.05
N PHE A 119 4.56 27.10 13.85
CA PHE A 119 5.36 27.91 12.93
C PHE A 119 6.84 27.90 13.35
N HIS A 120 7.12 28.15 14.63
CA HIS A 120 8.49 28.15 15.16
C HIS A 120 9.18 26.77 15.01
N ILE A 121 8.45 25.68 15.27
CA ILE A 121 8.95 24.32 15.07
C ILE A 121 9.30 24.09 13.59
N ARG A 122 8.39 24.42 12.67
CA ARG A 122 8.63 24.25 11.21
C ARG A 122 9.80 25.07 10.72
N GLU A 123 9.93 26.31 11.18
CA GLU A 123 11.01 27.21 10.76
C GLU A 123 12.36 26.71 11.28
N THR A 124 12.42 26.26 12.54
CA THR A 124 13.64 25.67 13.11
C THR A 124 14.06 24.42 12.35
N ILE A 125 13.12 23.51 12.05
CA ILE A 125 13.41 22.31 11.24
C ILE A 125 13.94 22.70 9.87
N ARG A 126 13.29 23.66 9.20
CA ARG A 126 13.73 24.16 7.88
C ARG A 126 15.14 24.74 7.94
N TYR A 127 15.42 25.59 8.92
CA TYR A 127 16.73 26.19 9.12
C TYR A 127 17.83 25.13 9.28
N LEU A 128 17.58 24.11 10.12
CA LEU A 128 18.55 23.05 10.39
C LEU A 128 18.73 22.12 9.18
N ALA A 129 17.64 21.75 8.51
CA ALA A 129 17.66 20.82 7.38
C ALA A 129 18.37 21.39 6.13
N TYR A 130 18.28 22.70 5.92
CA TYR A 130 18.84 23.37 4.74
C TYR A 130 20.05 24.26 5.06
N ARG A 131 20.66 24.08 6.25
CA ARG A 131 21.87 24.84 6.60
C ARG A 131 22.99 24.49 5.61
N PRO A 132 23.64 25.48 4.97
CA PRO A 132 24.84 25.20 4.19
C PRO A 132 25.90 24.61 5.12
N SER A 133 26.40 23.41 4.80
CA SER A 133 27.57 22.85 5.48
C SER A 133 28.77 23.73 5.13
N LEU A 134 29.22 24.57 6.06
CA LEU A 134 30.48 25.31 5.91
C LEU A 134 31.62 24.30 5.74
N PRO A 135 32.46 24.40 4.69
CA PRO A 135 33.69 23.63 4.62
C PRO A 135 34.55 23.95 5.84
N MET A 136 34.85 22.93 6.62
CA MET A 136 35.89 23.02 7.66
C MET A 136 37.24 23.11 6.93
N ASP A 137 37.70 24.31 6.60
CA ASP A 137 39.06 24.53 6.13
C ASP A 137 40.04 24.10 7.23
N VAL A 138 40.56 22.88 7.07
CA VAL A 138 41.66 22.34 7.85
C VAL A 138 42.86 23.22 7.61
N ARG A 139 43.13 24.11 8.57
CA ARG A 139 44.40 24.85 8.71
C ARG A 139 45.56 23.85 8.75
N LYS A 140 46.11 23.49 7.59
CA LYS A 140 47.39 22.80 7.50
C LYS A 140 48.50 23.83 7.69
N ARG A 141 48.69 24.28 8.94
CA ARG A 141 49.84 25.07 9.35
C ARG A 141 51.06 24.14 9.23
N GLY A 142 51.95 24.44 8.30
CA GLY A 142 53.21 23.74 8.13
C GLY A 142 53.99 23.75 9.44
N ASN A 143 54.27 22.55 9.96
CA ASN A 143 55.36 22.34 10.88
C ASN A 143 55.90 20.92 10.68
N ARG A 144 56.94 20.82 9.83
CA ARG A 144 57.99 19.81 9.96
C ARG A 144 59.31 20.47 9.55
N ALA A 145 59.97 21.05 10.54
CA ALA A 145 61.42 21.02 10.65
C ALA A 145 61.84 19.61 11.10
N GLY A 146 63.02 19.15 10.65
CA GLY A 146 63.62 17.87 10.98
C GLY A 146 64.22 17.21 9.77
#